data_AF-A0A965IU62-F1
#
_entry.id   AF-A0A965IU62-F1
#
_cell.length_a   1.000
_cell.length_b   1.000
_cell.length_c   1.000
_cell.angle_alpha   90.00
_cell.angle_beta   90.00
_cell.angle_gamma   90.00
#
_symmetry.space_group_name_H-M   'P 1'
#
loop_
_entity.id
_entity.type
_entity.pdbx_description
1 polymer ?
#
loop_
_entity_poly.entity_id
_entity_poly.type
_entity_poly.pdbx_seq_one_letter_code
_entity_poly.pdbx_strand_id
1 'polypeptide(L)'
;WSQAERLACIDALAEMGADAYVWAPKSEPRHRDAWRDAFTADEVANFAGLISRSGRVTVSVALTPGNDATVADVVAKMQPVIDVGCRVITLCFDDLPVLDAAERHRTIANGVRVETGADVWLVPTHYAGTSGSPYLDSLVDGLHPDVLVMWTGRCVVNDTITGDETAQRAAVCAGRAPLVWDNVPVNDAMMTGFLHIGPYQGRESAVARGSAGVLLNPMISMSASLPMIESACAWWHGGDATAAWEVAVDRAGLRTLAEATSYPGDAHWPGDRPSRGWLQSVKDLVDTGDADIDPWVAAARSGAGIALAAMDVMDAVADGKRDSDLTRLSLPLIGLRDWLRSEARTLGAGPRTRPVFTQDGTGRFAVTSGAVTLTTSIPEVLVSDALAALAAVESKGA
;
A
#
# COMPACT_ATOMS: atom_id res chain seq x y z
N TRP A 1 1.83 -4.84 12.67
CA TRP A 1 3.21 -4.78 13.19
C TRP A 1 3.21 -4.90 14.70
N SER A 2 4.09 -5.76 15.20
CA SER A 2 4.50 -5.85 16.59
C SER A 2 5.19 -4.57 17.08
N GLN A 3 5.32 -4.42 18.39
CA GLN A 3 6.02 -3.27 18.97
C GLN A 3 7.50 -3.18 18.53
N ALA A 4 8.18 -4.32 18.41
CA ALA A 4 9.58 -4.36 17.96
C ALA A 4 9.72 -3.87 16.52
N GLU A 5 8.82 -4.28 15.62
CA GLU A 5 8.80 -3.80 14.24
C GLU A 5 8.48 -2.31 14.14
N ARG A 6 7.56 -1.80 14.98
CA ARG A 6 7.25 -0.36 15.03
C ARG A 6 8.48 0.46 15.44
N LEU A 7 9.24 0.00 16.45
CA LEU A 7 10.49 0.66 16.87
C LEU A 7 11.56 0.61 15.77
N ALA A 8 11.75 -0.56 15.14
CA ALA A 8 12.71 -0.72 14.04
C ALA A 8 12.32 0.13 12.82
N CYS A 9 11.03 0.28 12.54
CA CYS A 9 10.54 1.14 11.47
C CYS A 9 10.86 2.61 11.75
N ILE A 10 10.70 3.09 13.00
CA ILE A 10 11.07 4.46 13.37
C ILE A 10 12.58 4.71 13.18
N ASP A 11 13.43 3.72 13.49
CA ASP A 11 14.87 3.80 13.22
C ASP A 11 15.14 3.91 11.71
N ALA A 12 14.54 3.02 10.92
CA ALA A 12 14.68 3.02 9.46
C ALA A 12 14.20 4.34 8.83
N LEU A 13 13.06 4.88 9.27
CA LEU A 13 12.54 6.18 8.82
C LEU A 13 13.55 7.30 9.11
N ALA A 14 14.15 7.30 10.30
CA ALA A 14 15.15 8.30 10.67
C ALA A 14 16.42 8.24 9.80
N GLU A 15 16.85 7.02 9.43
CA GLU A 15 17.98 6.78 8.52
C GLU A 15 17.67 7.21 7.08
N MET A 16 16.47 6.90 6.59
CA MET A 16 15.98 7.29 5.25
C MET A 16 15.69 8.80 5.13
N GLY A 17 15.66 9.50 6.26
CA GLY A 17 15.43 10.93 6.31
C GLY A 17 13.97 11.36 6.29
N ALA A 18 13.07 10.45 6.65
CA ALA A 18 11.69 10.77 7.04
C ALA A 18 11.65 11.32 8.47
N ASP A 19 10.55 12.01 8.80
CA ASP A 19 10.38 12.74 10.04
C ASP A 19 9.00 12.54 10.70
N ALA A 20 8.17 11.64 10.17
CA ALA A 20 6.84 11.36 10.69
C ALA A 20 6.53 9.86 10.71
N TYR A 21 5.86 9.43 11.78
CA TYR A 21 5.26 8.11 11.90
C TYR A 21 3.86 8.25 12.50
N VAL A 22 2.84 7.69 11.84
CA VAL A 22 1.46 7.72 12.34
C VAL A 22 1.08 6.35 12.88
N TRP A 23 0.79 6.28 14.18
CA TRP A 23 0.15 5.11 14.78
C TRP A 23 -1.36 5.20 14.57
N ALA A 24 -1.87 4.55 13.51
CA ALA A 24 -3.31 4.46 13.21
C ALA A 24 -3.78 3.04 12.78
N PRO A 25 -3.40 1.97 13.51
CA PRO A 25 -3.82 0.61 13.14
C PRO A 25 -5.33 0.40 13.35
N LYS A 26 -6.08 0.15 12.26
CA LYS A 26 -7.53 -0.11 12.30
C LYS A 26 -7.94 -1.32 13.15
N SER A 27 -7.02 -2.25 13.41
CA SER A 27 -7.25 -3.45 14.21
C SER A 27 -7.16 -3.24 15.72
N GLU A 28 -6.62 -2.12 16.20
CA GLU A 28 -6.48 -1.85 17.64
C GLU A 28 -7.80 -1.30 18.19
N PRO A 29 -8.52 -2.00 19.09
CA PRO A 29 -9.87 -1.60 19.48
C PRO A 29 -9.93 -0.19 20.07
N ARG A 30 -8.96 0.16 20.92
CA ARG A 30 -8.90 1.46 21.61
C ARG A 30 -8.52 2.64 20.73
N HIS A 31 -8.12 2.39 19.49
CA HIS A 31 -7.99 3.40 18.45
C HIS A 31 -9.36 3.75 17.83
N ARG A 32 -10.30 2.79 17.75
CA ARG A 32 -11.54 2.93 16.98
C ARG A 32 -12.79 2.36 17.66
N ASP A 33 -12.94 1.03 17.69
CA ASP A 33 -14.20 0.41 18.11
C ASP A 33 -14.49 0.59 19.61
N ALA A 34 -13.44 0.60 20.43
CA ALA A 34 -13.44 0.87 21.87
C ALA A 34 -12.76 2.22 22.18
N TRP A 35 -12.92 3.24 21.32
CA TRP A 35 -12.24 4.54 21.43
C TRP A 35 -12.42 5.22 22.80
N ARG A 36 -13.55 4.98 23.47
CA ARG A 36 -13.87 5.57 24.78
C ARG A 36 -13.13 4.90 25.94
N ASP A 37 -12.70 3.65 25.77
CA ASP A 37 -11.94 2.94 26.80
C ASP A 37 -10.56 3.57 26.92
N ALA A 38 -10.09 3.84 28.14
CA ALA A 38 -8.76 4.38 28.38
C ALA A 38 -7.67 3.46 27.79
N PHE A 39 -6.58 4.04 27.28
CA PHE A 39 -5.40 3.26 26.96
C PHE A 39 -4.87 2.54 28.20
N THR A 40 -4.43 1.30 28.03
CA THR A 40 -3.82 0.52 29.12
C THR A 40 -2.44 1.08 29.47
N ALA A 41 -1.94 0.74 30.66
CA ALA A 41 -0.59 1.12 31.07
C ALA A 41 0.48 0.61 30.08
N ASP A 42 0.29 -0.59 29.54
CA ASP A 42 1.20 -1.19 28.55
C ASP A 42 1.14 -0.45 27.20
N GLU A 43 -0.06 -0.05 26.74
CA GLU A 43 -0.21 0.76 25.53
C GLU A 43 0.47 2.13 25.70
N VAL A 44 0.29 2.80 26.84
CA VAL A 44 0.95 4.08 27.15
C VAL A 44 2.47 3.92 27.22
N ALA A 45 2.97 2.84 27.83
CA ALA A 45 4.41 2.53 27.85
C ALA A 45 4.96 2.26 26.43
N ASN A 46 4.19 1.56 25.59
CA ASN A 46 4.53 1.35 24.19
C ASN A 46 4.59 2.67 23.41
N PHE A 47 3.63 3.57 23.60
CA PHE A 47 3.67 4.91 22.98
C PHE A 47 4.89 5.70 23.42
N ALA A 48 5.20 5.71 24.73
CA ALA A 48 6.40 6.36 25.24
C ALA A 48 7.68 5.82 24.57
N GLY A 49 7.75 4.49 24.38
CA GLY A 49 8.85 3.84 23.66
C GLY A 49 8.96 4.29 22.20
N LEU A 50 7.84 4.40 21.47
CA LEU A 50 7.83 4.89 20.09
C LEU A 50 8.23 6.37 20.01
N ILE A 51 7.59 7.23 20.82
CA ILE A 51 7.79 8.68 20.84
C ILE A 51 9.23 9.05 21.18
N SER A 52 9.85 8.33 22.12
CA SER A 52 11.24 8.59 22.53
C SER A 52 12.28 7.90 21.65
N ARG A 53 11.87 7.08 20.67
CA ARG A 53 12.79 6.24 19.89
C ARG A 53 13.78 7.06 19.07
N SER A 54 13.31 8.15 18.46
CA SER A 54 14.11 9.01 17.60
C SER A 54 13.76 10.48 17.82
N GLY A 55 14.78 11.34 17.96
CA GLY A 55 14.59 12.79 17.99
C GLY A 55 14.28 13.42 16.62
N ARG A 56 14.37 12.64 15.53
CA ARG A 56 14.09 13.08 14.16
C ARG A 56 12.67 12.78 13.71
N VAL A 57 12.10 11.66 14.18
CA VAL A 57 10.79 11.17 13.75
C VAL A 57 9.74 11.54 14.79
N THR A 58 8.80 12.37 14.38
CA THR A 58 7.64 12.73 15.19
C THR A 58 6.60 11.62 15.10
N VAL A 59 6.28 11.02 16.25
CA VAL A 59 5.22 10.02 16.36
C VAL A 59 3.90 10.73 16.61
N SER A 60 2.95 10.55 15.70
CA SER A 60 1.55 10.91 15.92
C SER A 60 0.76 9.69 16.39
N VAL A 61 -0.09 9.88 17.40
CA VAL A 61 -1.01 8.84 17.86
C VAL A 61 -2.42 9.19 17.40
N ALA A 62 -3.03 8.27 16.65
CA ALA A 62 -4.33 8.49 16.06
C ALA A 62 -5.47 7.95 16.92
N LEU A 63 -6.64 8.57 16.77
CA LEU A 63 -7.90 8.13 17.35
C LEU A 63 -9.01 8.31 16.30
N THR A 64 -9.90 7.35 16.17
CA THR A 64 -11.21 7.50 15.53
C THR A 64 -12.25 7.74 16.61
N PRO A 65 -12.66 8.99 16.87
CA PRO A 65 -13.68 9.27 17.88
C PRO A 65 -15.04 8.75 17.40
N GLY A 66 -15.87 8.34 18.36
CA GLY A 66 -17.26 7.99 18.09
C GLY A 66 -18.10 9.19 17.65
N ASN A 67 -19.26 8.92 17.06
CA ASN A 67 -20.19 9.95 16.61
C ASN A 67 -20.70 10.87 17.74
N ASP A 68 -20.70 10.36 18.97
CA ASP A 68 -21.11 11.05 20.19
C ASP A 68 -19.94 11.67 20.97
N ALA A 69 -18.73 11.64 20.42
CA ALA A 69 -17.54 12.17 21.11
C ALA A 69 -17.62 13.68 21.32
N THR A 70 -17.30 14.12 22.54
CA THR A 70 -17.07 15.53 22.87
C THR A 70 -15.57 15.86 22.84
N VAL A 71 -15.23 17.16 22.83
CA VAL A 71 -13.84 17.60 22.99
C VAL A 71 -13.22 17.02 24.26
N ALA A 72 -13.93 17.12 25.39
CA ALA A 72 -13.47 16.64 26.68
C ALA A 72 -13.20 15.13 26.69
N ASP A 73 -14.04 14.32 26.01
CA ASP A 73 -13.80 12.88 25.89
C ASP A 73 -12.48 12.58 25.16
N VAL A 74 -12.23 13.27 24.04
CA VAL A 74 -11.02 13.07 23.24
C VAL A 74 -9.79 13.56 23.98
N VAL A 75 -9.86 14.72 24.63
CA VAL A 75 -8.77 15.26 25.45
C VAL A 75 -8.44 14.28 26.59
N ALA A 76 -9.43 13.83 27.35
CA ALA A 76 -9.22 12.88 28.44
C ALA A 76 -8.62 11.55 27.96
N LYS A 77 -9.06 11.05 26.80
CA LYS A 77 -8.53 9.83 26.17
C LYS A 77 -7.06 9.99 25.74
N MET A 78 -6.69 11.14 25.18
CA MET A 78 -5.35 11.38 24.64
C MET A 78 -4.34 11.91 25.67
N GLN A 79 -4.81 12.45 26.80
CA GLN A 79 -3.95 13.04 27.83
C GLN A 79 -2.81 12.12 28.29
N PRO A 80 -3.02 10.81 28.58
CA PRO A 80 -1.91 9.94 28.99
C PRO A 80 -0.80 9.81 27.94
N VAL A 81 -1.15 9.95 26.66
CA VAL A 81 -0.21 9.87 25.54
C VAL A 81 0.56 11.20 25.38
N ILE A 82 -0.11 12.32 25.62
CA ILE A 82 0.53 13.65 25.70
C ILE A 82 1.51 13.71 26.87
N ASP A 83 1.12 13.18 28.03
CA ASP A 83 1.94 13.18 29.24
C ASP A 83 3.27 12.42 29.05
N VAL A 84 3.30 11.42 28.16
CA VAL A 84 4.52 10.69 27.77
C VAL A 84 5.25 11.30 26.56
N GLY A 85 4.84 12.49 26.13
CA GLY A 85 5.58 13.32 25.18
C GLY A 85 5.00 13.42 23.77
N CYS A 86 3.80 12.89 23.52
CA CYS A 86 3.16 13.04 22.20
C CYS A 86 2.83 14.50 21.92
N ARG A 87 3.22 14.98 20.73
CA ARG A 87 3.00 16.37 20.29
C ARG A 87 2.03 16.50 19.14
N VAL A 88 1.65 15.40 18.50
CA VAL A 88 0.78 15.38 17.33
C VAL A 88 -0.32 14.34 17.52
N ILE A 89 -1.57 14.77 17.50
CA ILE A 89 -2.74 13.89 17.54
C ILE A 89 -3.33 13.80 16.14
N THR A 90 -3.55 12.58 15.65
CA THR A 90 -4.28 12.36 14.40
C THR A 90 -5.74 12.00 14.70
N LEU A 91 -6.69 12.75 14.14
CA LEU A 91 -8.12 12.46 14.25
C LEU A 91 -8.60 11.80 12.96
N CYS A 92 -9.07 10.57 13.10
CA CYS A 92 -9.54 9.75 12.00
C CYS A 92 -11.06 9.80 11.88
N PHE A 93 -11.57 10.48 10.86
CA PHE A 93 -13.01 10.53 10.54
C PHE A 93 -13.34 9.82 9.22
N ASP A 94 -12.41 9.05 8.67
CA ASP A 94 -12.61 8.16 7.53
C ASP A 94 -13.53 6.98 7.89
N ASP A 95 -14.24 6.45 6.89
CA ASP A 95 -15.09 5.27 6.98
C ASP A 95 -16.20 5.35 8.06
N LEU A 96 -16.62 6.57 8.41
CA LEU A 96 -17.76 6.85 9.28
C LEU A 96 -19.03 7.13 8.45
N PRO A 97 -20.21 6.64 8.88
CA PRO A 97 -21.45 6.76 8.09
C PRO A 97 -22.08 8.16 8.09
N VAL A 98 -21.44 9.17 8.69
CA VAL A 98 -22.09 10.44 9.05
C VAL A 98 -21.52 11.61 8.24
N LEU A 99 -22.14 11.87 7.08
CA LEU A 99 -21.74 12.94 6.14
C LEU A 99 -22.11 14.36 6.60
N ASP A 100 -22.94 14.50 7.64
CA ASP A 100 -23.36 15.79 8.24
C ASP A 100 -22.61 16.12 9.54
N ALA A 101 -21.50 15.43 9.81
CA ALA A 101 -20.70 15.59 11.03
C ALA A 101 -19.59 16.66 10.94
N ALA A 102 -19.48 17.38 9.83
CA ALA A 102 -18.37 18.27 9.54
C ALA A 102 -18.10 19.31 10.65
N GLU A 103 -19.14 20.01 11.11
CA GLU A 103 -19.02 20.98 12.21
C GLU A 103 -18.54 20.35 13.52
N ARG A 104 -18.99 19.13 13.81
CA ARG A 104 -18.56 18.38 15.00
C ARG A 104 -17.09 17.99 14.88
N HIS A 105 -16.66 17.46 13.74
CA HIS A 105 -15.27 17.09 13.49
C HIS A 105 -14.34 18.31 13.60
N ARG A 106 -14.75 19.45 13.03
CA ARG A 106 -14.08 20.76 13.21
C ARG A 106 -13.99 21.15 14.68
N THR A 107 -15.10 21.03 15.42
CA THR A 107 -15.17 21.39 16.84
C THR A 107 -14.22 20.53 17.67
N ILE A 108 -14.19 19.21 17.42
CA ILE A 108 -13.25 18.28 18.07
C ILE A 108 -11.80 18.66 17.74
N ALA A 109 -11.47 18.85 16.45
CA ALA A 109 -10.12 19.18 16.03
C ALA A 109 -9.59 20.49 16.65
N ASN A 110 -10.41 21.55 16.60
CA ASN A 110 -10.05 22.84 17.21
C ASN A 110 -9.93 22.73 18.73
N GLY A 111 -10.90 22.07 19.38
CA GLY A 111 -10.94 21.91 20.83
C GLY A 111 -9.75 21.13 21.37
N VAL A 112 -9.44 19.98 20.76
CA VAL A 112 -8.28 19.16 21.13
C VAL A 112 -7.00 19.96 21.01
N ARG A 113 -6.80 20.68 19.91
CA ARG A 113 -5.63 21.54 19.72
C ARG A 113 -5.52 22.62 20.81
N VAL A 114 -6.63 23.32 21.10
CA VAL A 114 -6.66 24.42 22.07
C VAL A 114 -6.42 23.91 23.49
N GLU A 115 -7.05 22.81 23.89
CA GLU A 115 -6.98 22.29 25.26
C GLU A 115 -5.66 21.57 25.56
N THR A 116 -5.06 20.92 24.56
CA THR A 116 -3.84 20.12 24.76
C THR A 116 -2.56 20.85 24.33
N GLY A 117 -2.66 21.82 23.42
CA GLY A 117 -1.52 22.45 22.77
C GLY A 117 -0.79 21.56 21.75
N ALA A 118 -1.26 20.32 21.53
CA ALA A 118 -0.70 19.42 20.52
C ALA A 118 -1.13 19.86 19.11
N ASP A 119 -0.26 19.63 18.12
CA ASP A 119 -0.66 19.75 16.72
C ASP A 119 -1.71 18.69 16.39
N VAL A 120 -2.62 19.03 15.48
CA VAL A 120 -3.71 18.14 15.08
C VAL A 120 -3.64 17.90 13.58
N TRP A 121 -3.56 16.64 13.20
CA TRP A 121 -3.80 16.19 11.84
C TRP A 121 -5.16 15.51 11.78
N LEU A 122 -5.85 15.64 10.66
CA LEU A 122 -7.21 15.15 10.51
C LEU A 122 -7.37 14.46 9.17
N VAL A 123 -7.83 13.20 9.17
CA VAL A 123 -8.38 12.59 7.96
C VAL A 123 -9.89 12.81 7.92
N PRO A 124 -10.40 13.58 6.94
CA PRO A 124 -11.82 13.87 6.84
C PRO A 124 -12.61 12.65 6.37
N THR A 125 -13.92 12.66 6.54
CA THR A 125 -14.81 11.64 5.95
C THR A 125 -14.79 11.70 4.42
N HIS A 126 -14.57 12.89 3.85
CA HIS A 126 -14.35 13.11 2.41
C HIS A 126 -12.84 13.27 2.13
N TYR A 127 -12.11 12.15 2.20
CA TYR A 127 -10.64 12.09 2.09
C TYR A 127 -10.12 11.84 0.68
N ALA A 128 -10.96 11.43 -0.28
CA ALA A 128 -10.58 11.22 -1.67
C ALA A 128 -11.26 12.24 -2.60
N GLY A 129 -10.76 12.36 -3.83
CA GLY A 129 -11.30 13.25 -4.86
C GLY A 129 -10.78 14.68 -4.77
N THR A 130 -10.94 15.43 -5.86
CA THR A 130 -10.50 16.84 -5.96
C THR A 130 -11.64 17.85 -5.94
N SER A 131 -12.88 17.37 -5.98
CA SER A 131 -14.08 18.21 -5.89
C SER A 131 -14.38 18.61 -4.45
N GLY A 132 -14.94 19.82 -4.28
CA GLY A 132 -15.53 20.23 -3.01
C GLY A 132 -16.79 19.44 -2.69
N SER A 133 -17.25 19.55 -1.44
CA SER A 133 -18.50 18.93 -0.99
C SER A 133 -19.09 19.73 0.17
N PRO A 134 -20.40 19.62 0.44
CA PRO A 134 -21.00 20.28 1.61
C PRO A 134 -20.30 19.94 2.93
N TYR A 135 -19.81 18.70 3.06
CA TYR A 135 -19.03 18.28 4.22
C TYR A 135 -17.69 19.02 4.30
N LEU A 136 -16.92 19.09 3.20
CA LEU A 136 -15.61 19.75 3.22
C LEU A 136 -15.76 21.25 3.43
N ASP A 137 -16.73 21.87 2.78
CA ASP A 137 -17.05 23.29 2.94
C ASP A 137 -17.35 23.61 4.41
N SER A 138 -18.20 22.81 5.06
CA SER A 138 -18.55 22.96 6.48
C SER A 138 -17.39 22.61 7.42
N LEU A 139 -16.54 21.64 7.07
CA LEU A 139 -15.40 21.24 7.88
C LEU A 139 -14.36 22.36 7.94
N VAL A 140 -14.02 22.95 6.78
CA VAL A 140 -12.94 23.94 6.68
C VAL A 140 -13.37 25.36 7.06
N ASP A 141 -14.67 25.65 7.03
CA ASP A 141 -15.22 26.91 7.56
C ASP A 141 -14.93 27.01 9.07
N GLY A 142 -13.97 27.84 9.47
CA GLY A 142 -13.57 27.99 10.88
C GLY A 142 -12.69 26.86 11.45
N LEU A 143 -12.17 25.95 10.62
CA LEU A 143 -11.11 25.03 11.06
C LEU A 143 -9.84 25.82 11.39
N HIS A 144 -9.16 25.47 12.47
CA HIS A 144 -7.94 26.15 12.88
C HIS A 144 -6.89 26.13 11.75
N PRO A 145 -6.20 27.25 11.45
CA PRO A 145 -5.26 27.36 10.32
C PRO A 145 -4.13 26.33 10.34
N ASP A 146 -3.69 25.90 11.53
CA ASP A 146 -2.60 24.91 11.65
C ASP A 146 -3.07 23.44 11.65
N VAL A 147 -4.38 23.15 11.57
CA VAL A 147 -4.83 21.77 11.43
C VAL A 147 -4.52 21.29 10.01
N LEU A 148 -3.72 20.22 9.91
CA LEU A 148 -3.44 19.57 8.62
C LEU A 148 -4.61 18.65 8.25
N VAL A 149 -5.05 18.75 6.99
CA VAL A 149 -6.16 17.95 6.45
C VAL A 149 -5.59 16.93 5.48
N MET A 150 -5.83 15.66 5.77
CA MET A 150 -5.32 14.55 4.97
C MET A 150 -6.16 14.32 3.72
N TRP A 151 -5.50 13.81 2.67
CA TRP A 151 -6.10 13.53 1.38
C TRP A 151 -5.39 12.37 0.69
N THR A 152 -6.13 11.42 0.12
CA THR A 152 -5.51 10.22 -0.49
C THR A 152 -5.10 10.40 -1.94
N GLY A 153 -5.58 11.46 -2.60
CA GLY A 153 -5.49 11.64 -4.04
C GLY A 153 -6.86 11.71 -4.69
N ARG A 154 -6.90 11.68 -6.03
CA ARG A 154 -8.16 11.59 -6.80
C ARG A 154 -8.98 10.37 -6.36
N CYS A 155 -8.31 9.26 -6.11
CA CYS A 155 -8.90 8.01 -5.64
C CYS A 155 -8.42 7.67 -4.23
N VAL A 156 -8.97 6.60 -3.63
CA VAL A 156 -8.45 5.99 -2.41
C VAL A 156 -7.05 5.42 -2.66
N VAL A 157 -6.87 4.62 -3.71
CA VAL A 157 -5.57 4.18 -4.22
C VAL A 157 -5.32 4.81 -5.58
N ASN A 158 -4.14 5.38 -5.80
CA ASN A 158 -3.82 6.17 -6.99
C ASN A 158 -2.64 5.59 -7.77
N ASP A 159 -2.80 5.46 -9.09
CA ASP A 159 -1.70 5.21 -10.02
C ASP A 159 -0.81 6.46 -10.16
N THR A 160 -1.43 7.63 -10.17
CA THR A 160 -0.73 8.92 -10.27
C THR A 160 -1.36 9.96 -9.35
N ILE A 161 -0.55 10.89 -8.88
CA ILE A 161 -1.01 12.14 -8.25
C ILE A 161 -0.27 13.29 -8.91
N THR A 162 -1.00 14.31 -9.38
CA THR A 162 -0.43 15.45 -10.08
C THR A 162 -0.39 16.71 -9.24
N GLY A 163 0.47 17.68 -9.63
CA GLY A 163 0.48 19.00 -9.02
C GLY A 163 -0.86 19.72 -9.14
N ASP A 164 -1.53 19.58 -10.28
CA ASP A 164 -2.86 20.17 -10.51
C ASP A 164 -3.91 19.62 -9.54
N GLU A 165 -3.87 18.32 -9.25
CA GLU A 165 -4.79 17.72 -8.27
C GLU A 165 -4.51 18.21 -6.85
N THR A 166 -3.23 18.36 -6.46
CA THR A 166 -2.90 18.97 -5.17
C THR A 166 -3.41 20.40 -5.06
N ALA A 167 -3.29 21.19 -6.14
CA ALA A 167 -3.79 22.56 -6.18
C ALA A 167 -5.34 22.62 -6.12
N GLN A 168 -6.02 21.72 -6.83
CA GLN A 168 -7.48 21.59 -6.74
C GLN A 168 -7.92 21.21 -5.33
N ARG A 169 -7.25 20.24 -4.70
CA ARG A 169 -7.55 19.85 -3.32
C ARG A 169 -7.33 21.03 -2.36
N ALA A 170 -6.24 21.77 -2.51
CA ALA A 170 -5.99 22.94 -1.69
C ALA A 170 -7.09 23.99 -1.86
N ALA A 171 -7.54 24.26 -3.09
CA ALA A 171 -8.61 25.21 -3.36
C ALA A 171 -9.92 24.87 -2.64
N VAL A 172 -10.32 23.60 -2.64
CA VAL A 172 -11.55 23.15 -1.96
C VAL A 172 -11.39 23.00 -0.44
N CYS A 173 -10.14 23.05 0.06
CA CYS A 173 -9.82 23.05 1.49
C CYS A 173 -9.36 24.44 1.98
N ALA A 174 -9.94 25.50 1.44
CA ALA A 174 -9.68 26.90 1.83
C ALA A 174 -8.20 27.32 1.73
N GLY A 175 -7.50 26.83 0.71
CA GLY A 175 -6.09 27.15 0.42
C GLY A 175 -5.07 26.31 1.20
N ARG A 176 -5.51 25.34 2.00
CA ARG A 176 -4.60 24.48 2.79
C ARG A 176 -3.87 23.49 1.89
N ALA A 177 -2.54 23.44 1.99
CA ALA A 177 -1.78 22.37 1.38
C ALA A 177 -2.20 21.01 1.99
N PRO A 178 -2.56 20.00 1.17
CA PRO A 178 -2.98 18.71 1.69
C PRO A 178 -1.81 17.98 2.36
N LEU A 179 -2.10 17.24 3.43
CA LEU A 179 -1.21 16.18 3.91
C LEU A 179 -1.58 14.90 3.15
N VAL A 180 -0.74 14.44 2.23
CA VAL A 180 -1.10 13.28 1.40
C VAL A 180 -1.03 12.02 2.25
N TRP A 181 -2.13 11.26 2.33
CA TRP A 181 -2.16 9.90 2.86
C TRP A 181 -2.15 8.94 1.67
N ASP A 182 -0.97 8.57 1.23
CA ASP A 182 -0.79 7.76 0.05
C ASP A 182 -0.99 6.27 0.36
N ASN A 183 -1.99 5.64 -0.26
CA ASN A 183 -2.27 4.21 -0.05
C ASN A 183 -1.35 3.32 -0.89
N VAL A 184 -0.04 3.40 -0.61
CA VAL A 184 1.02 2.54 -1.13
C VAL A 184 2.09 2.36 -0.04
N PRO A 185 2.70 1.17 0.12
CA PRO A 185 2.45 -0.10 -0.58
C PRO A 185 1.28 -0.94 -0.05
N VAL A 186 0.40 -0.44 0.83
CA VAL A 186 -0.66 -1.24 1.49
C VAL A 186 -1.31 -2.34 0.63
N ASN A 187 -1.48 -3.53 1.22
CA ASN A 187 -2.05 -4.71 0.58
C ASN A 187 -3.18 -5.35 1.42
N ASP A 188 -4.03 -4.53 2.01
CA ASP A 188 -5.20 -4.96 2.76
C ASP A 188 -6.48 -5.01 1.91
N ALA A 189 -7.61 -5.33 2.55
CA ALA A 189 -8.94 -5.35 1.93
C ALA A 189 -8.99 -6.16 0.61
N MET A 190 -9.24 -5.51 -0.53
CA MET A 190 -9.32 -6.16 -1.86
C MET A 190 -7.97 -6.37 -2.54
N MET A 191 -6.88 -6.00 -1.86
CA MET A 191 -5.51 -6.11 -2.35
C MET A 191 -4.71 -7.21 -1.65
N THR A 192 -5.34 -8.02 -0.77
CA THR A 192 -4.70 -9.09 0.00
C THR A 192 -4.02 -10.17 -0.84
N GLY A 193 -4.37 -10.27 -2.12
CA GLY A 193 -3.70 -11.18 -3.06
C GLY A 193 -2.38 -10.65 -3.62
N PHE A 194 -2.03 -9.37 -3.41
CA PHE A 194 -0.88 -8.73 -4.04
C PHE A 194 0.20 -8.38 -3.00
N LEU A 195 1.47 -8.47 -3.43
CA LEU A 195 2.62 -8.05 -2.64
C LEU A 195 3.32 -6.89 -3.37
N HIS A 196 3.19 -5.68 -2.84
CA HIS A 196 3.57 -4.45 -3.53
C HIS A 196 5.01 -4.03 -3.19
N ILE A 197 6.00 -4.73 -3.75
CA ILE A 197 7.44 -4.44 -3.52
C ILE A 197 8.05 -3.56 -4.62
N GLY A 198 7.22 -2.87 -5.42
CA GLY A 198 7.70 -1.98 -6.48
C GLY A 198 8.29 -0.65 -5.98
N PRO A 199 8.98 0.10 -6.85
CA PRO A 199 9.45 1.46 -6.55
C PRO A 199 8.27 2.43 -6.37
N TYR A 200 8.51 3.51 -5.61
CA TYR A 200 7.54 4.61 -5.48
C TYR A 200 7.49 5.42 -6.78
N GLN A 201 6.33 5.46 -7.42
CA GLN A 201 6.15 6.08 -8.75
C GLN A 201 4.79 6.76 -8.92
N GLY A 202 4.68 7.53 -10.01
CA GLY A 202 3.43 8.17 -10.42
C GLY A 202 3.11 9.48 -9.70
N ARG A 203 3.93 9.94 -8.77
CA ARG A 203 3.74 11.25 -8.10
C ARG A 203 4.63 12.30 -8.77
N GLU A 204 4.01 13.30 -9.36
CA GLU A 204 4.75 14.40 -9.98
C GLU A 204 5.57 15.16 -8.94
N SER A 205 6.74 15.70 -9.30
CA SER A 205 7.56 16.50 -8.37
C SER A 205 6.83 17.73 -7.79
N ALA A 206 5.79 18.20 -8.48
CA ALA A 206 4.94 19.28 -8.00
C ALA A 206 4.11 18.87 -6.77
N VAL A 207 3.80 17.58 -6.58
CA VAL A 207 3.10 17.08 -5.39
C VAL A 207 3.90 17.35 -4.13
N ALA A 208 5.22 17.10 -4.16
CA ALA A 208 6.10 17.37 -3.03
C ALA A 208 6.13 18.87 -2.65
N ARG A 209 6.01 19.77 -3.63
CA ARG A 209 5.98 21.23 -3.41
C ARG A 209 4.60 21.75 -3.00
N GLY A 210 3.54 21.11 -3.46
CA GLY A 210 2.15 21.52 -3.25
C GLY A 210 1.49 20.93 -2.00
N SER A 211 2.15 19.99 -1.31
CA SER A 211 1.62 19.27 -0.15
C SER A 211 2.34 19.68 1.13
N ALA A 212 1.65 19.58 2.26
CA ALA A 212 2.25 19.78 3.59
C ALA A 212 3.19 18.62 3.98
N GLY A 213 3.00 17.45 3.37
CA GLY A 213 3.77 16.24 3.60
C GLY A 213 3.17 15.07 2.82
N VAL A 214 3.86 13.94 2.80
CA VAL A 214 3.39 12.68 2.22
C VAL A 214 3.61 11.58 3.24
N LEU A 215 2.53 10.89 3.62
CA LEU A 215 2.52 9.72 4.49
C LEU A 215 2.20 8.51 3.62
N LEU A 216 2.90 7.39 3.82
CA LEU A 216 2.63 6.14 3.12
C LEU A 216 1.86 5.19 4.04
N ASN A 217 0.80 4.59 3.53
CA ASN A 217 0.11 3.47 4.17
C ASN A 217 0.84 2.16 3.81
N PRO A 218 1.55 1.52 4.75
CA PRO A 218 2.39 0.37 4.43
C PRO A 218 1.60 -0.94 4.38
N MET A 219 2.26 -2.01 3.94
CA MET A 219 1.72 -3.38 3.98
C MET A 219 1.71 -3.94 5.42
N ILE A 220 1.02 -5.07 5.58
CA ILE A 220 1.06 -5.83 6.84
C ILE A 220 2.50 -6.27 7.16
N SER A 221 3.29 -6.67 6.17
CA SER A 221 4.72 -6.90 6.34
C SER A 221 5.49 -5.57 6.37
N MET A 222 6.13 -5.29 7.51
CA MET A 222 6.99 -4.11 7.67
C MET A 222 8.20 -4.19 6.74
N SER A 223 8.88 -5.34 6.73
CA SER A 223 10.10 -5.57 5.98
C SER A 223 9.89 -5.40 4.47
N ALA A 224 8.79 -5.94 3.92
CA ALA A 224 8.45 -5.80 2.51
C ALA A 224 8.03 -4.37 2.12
N SER A 225 7.63 -3.53 3.09
CA SER A 225 7.24 -2.14 2.83
C SER A 225 8.44 -1.19 2.70
N LEU A 226 9.55 -1.49 3.37
CA LEU A 226 10.71 -0.60 3.47
C LEU A 226 11.31 -0.19 2.11
N PRO A 227 11.46 -1.07 1.10
CA PRO A 227 12.02 -0.66 -0.19
C PRO A 227 11.24 0.46 -0.88
N MET A 228 9.90 0.44 -0.80
CA MET A 228 9.08 1.51 -1.37
C MET A 228 9.14 2.78 -0.51
N ILE A 229 9.22 2.65 0.81
CA ILE A 229 9.32 3.81 1.71
C ILE A 229 10.64 4.56 1.47
N GLU A 230 11.76 3.86 1.29
CA GLU A 230 13.05 4.47 0.97
C GLU A 230 13.03 5.14 -0.41
N SER A 231 12.40 4.48 -1.39
CA SER A 231 12.14 5.04 -2.71
C SER A 231 11.35 6.36 -2.63
N ALA A 232 10.31 6.41 -1.79
CA ALA A 232 9.51 7.60 -1.58
C ALA A 232 10.29 8.72 -0.87
N CYS A 233 11.14 8.38 0.10
CA CYS A 233 12.02 9.34 0.77
C CYS A 233 13.00 9.98 -0.23
N ALA A 234 13.60 9.18 -1.12
CA ALA A 234 14.47 9.69 -2.17
C ALA A 234 13.71 10.64 -3.11
N TRP A 235 12.51 10.26 -3.56
CA TRP A 235 11.66 11.12 -4.37
C TRP A 235 11.31 12.45 -3.69
N TRP A 236 10.94 12.42 -2.41
CA TRP A 236 10.57 13.60 -1.63
C TRP A 236 11.72 14.61 -1.56
N HIS A 237 12.94 14.12 -1.40
CA HIS A 237 14.16 14.95 -1.37
C HIS A 237 14.71 15.30 -2.77
N GLY A 238 13.96 15.01 -3.84
CA GLY A 238 14.31 15.34 -5.22
C GLY A 238 15.33 14.39 -5.88
N GLY A 239 15.59 13.24 -5.27
CA GLY A 239 16.42 12.17 -5.80
C GLY A 239 15.68 11.21 -6.74
N ASP A 240 16.40 10.21 -7.24
CA ASP A 240 15.85 9.16 -8.10
C ASP A 240 15.22 8.05 -7.24
N ALA A 241 13.90 7.99 -7.26
CA ALA A 241 13.11 7.01 -6.53
C ALA A 241 13.43 5.56 -6.94
N THR A 242 13.64 5.31 -8.23
CA THR A 242 13.88 3.96 -8.76
C THR A 242 15.28 3.50 -8.39
N ALA A 243 16.28 4.37 -8.51
CA ALA A 243 17.64 4.03 -8.09
C ALA A 243 17.73 3.74 -6.58
N ALA A 244 17.02 4.51 -5.74
CA ALA A 244 16.95 4.25 -4.31
C ALA A 244 16.24 2.92 -4.00
N TRP A 245 15.14 2.63 -4.71
CA TRP A 245 14.45 1.35 -4.62
C TRP A 245 15.37 0.18 -4.98
N GLU A 246 16.13 0.27 -6.07
CA GLU A 246 17.05 -0.79 -6.50
C GLU A 246 18.03 -1.18 -5.40
N VAL A 247 18.65 -0.18 -4.75
CA VAL A 247 19.56 -0.41 -3.62
C VAL A 247 18.83 -1.03 -2.43
N ALA A 248 17.64 -0.52 -2.10
CA ALA A 248 16.87 -0.98 -0.96
C ALA A 248 16.36 -2.43 -1.13
N VAL A 249 15.86 -2.75 -2.32
CA VAL A 249 15.31 -4.09 -2.63
C VAL A 249 16.42 -5.14 -2.70
N ASP A 250 17.62 -4.77 -3.16
CA ASP A 250 18.80 -5.64 -3.15
C ASP A 250 19.31 -5.89 -1.73
N ARG A 251 19.39 -4.83 -0.91
CA ARG A 251 19.79 -4.95 0.49
C ARG A 251 18.82 -5.84 1.28
N ALA A 252 17.53 -5.80 0.95
CA ALA A 252 16.53 -6.67 1.54
C ALA A 252 16.54 -8.11 0.98
N GLY A 253 17.27 -8.38 -0.11
CA GLY A 253 17.25 -9.67 -0.80
C GLY A 253 15.91 -9.98 -1.48
N LEU A 254 15.11 -8.96 -1.78
CA LEU A 254 13.74 -9.11 -2.28
C LEU A 254 13.61 -8.89 -3.79
N ARG A 255 14.68 -8.57 -4.53
CA ARG A 255 14.59 -8.17 -5.95
C ARG A 255 13.84 -9.19 -6.81
N THR A 256 14.27 -10.44 -6.78
CA THR A 256 13.64 -11.51 -7.58
C THR A 256 12.17 -11.71 -7.21
N LEU A 257 11.83 -11.60 -5.92
CA LEU A 257 10.45 -11.70 -5.47
C LEU A 257 9.63 -10.49 -5.94
N ALA A 258 10.17 -9.28 -5.85
CA ALA A 258 9.53 -8.06 -6.33
C ALA A 258 9.19 -8.16 -7.82
N GLU A 259 10.15 -8.57 -8.64
CA GLU A 259 9.94 -8.82 -10.08
C GLU A 259 8.88 -9.92 -10.28
N ALA A 260 8.91 -10.99 -9.49
CA ALA A 260 7.93 -12.07 -9.58
C ALA A 260 6.53 -11.68 -9.06
N THR A 261 6.36 -10.63 -8.27
CA THR A 261 5.05 -10.14 -7.80
C THR A 261 4.53 -8.95 -8.61
N SER A 262 5.29 -8.50 -9.59
CA SER A 262 4.94 -7.38 -10.47
C SER A 262 3.95 -7.75 -11.56
N TYR A 263 3.43 -6.74 -12.25
CA TYR A 263 2.48 -6.85 -13.37
C TYR A 263 3.01 -6.18 -14.64
N PRO A 264 2.51 -6.58 -15.82
CA PRO A 264 2.81 -5.87 -17.07
C PRO A 264 2.61 -4.36 -16.96
N GLY A 265 3.64 -3.60 -17.30
CA GLY A 265 3.68 -2.13 -17.21
C GLY A 265 4.27 -1.58 -15.91
N ASP A 266 4.43 -2.40 -14.86
CA ASP A 266 5.20 -1.99 -13.68
C ASP A 266 6.68 -1.86 -14.07
N ALA A 267 7.38 -0.89 -13.47
CA ALA A 267 8.77 -0.58 -13.84
C ALA A 267 9.77 -1.73 -13.62
N HIS A 268 9.42 -2.69 -12.77
CA HIS A 268 10.22 -3.86 -12.42
C HIS A 268 9.63 -5.16 -13.00
N TRP A 269 8.73 -5.05 -14.01
CA TRP A 269 8.24 -6.21 -14.75
C TRP A 269 9.37 -6.86 -15.55
N PRO A 270 9.61 -8.18 -15.42
CA PRO A 270 10.67 -8.89 -16.12
C PRO A 270 10.39 -9.08 -17.63
N GLY A 271 9.23 -8.61 -18.11
CA GLY A 271 8.74 -8.79 -19.48
C GLY A 271 7.83 -10.01 -19.64
N ASP A 272 7.09 -10.05 -20.74
CA ASP A 272 6.06 -11.09 -20.97
C ASP A 272 6.67 -12.47 -21.29
N ARG A 273 7.95 -12.49 -21.65
CA ARG A 273 8.72 -13.69 -21.99
C ARG A 273 10.11 -13.61 -21.36
N PRO A 274 10.21 -13.74 -20.03
CA PRO A 274 11.49 -13.66 -19.35
C PRO A 274 12.37 -14.85 -19.70
N SER A 275 13.67 -14.73 -19.44
CA SER A 275 14.63 -15.80 -19.74
C SER A 275 14.41 -17.04 -18.86
N ARG A 276 14.85 -18.21 -19.34
CA ARG A 276 14.94 -19.44 -18.52
C ARG A 276 15.73 -19.23 -17.24
N GLY A 277 16.84 -18.50 -17.31
CA GLY A 277 17.69 -18.22 -16.15
C GLY A 277 16.95 -17.44 -15.07
N TRP A 278 16.16 -16.45 -15.48
CA TRP A 278 15.31 -15.70 -14.55
C TRP A 278 14.22 -16.58 -13.93
N LEU A 279 13.47 -17.34 -14.73
CA LEU A 279 12.46 -18.26 -14.22
C LEU A 279 13.05 -19.29 -13.25
N GLN A 280 14.26 -19.77 -13.53
CA GLN A 280 14.96 -20.68 -12.63
C GLN A 280 15.30 -19.99 -11.30
N SER A 281 15.77 -18.74 -11.31
CA SER A 281 15.98 -17.98 -10.07
C SER A 281 14.70 -17.76 -9.25
N VAL A 282 13.55 -17.55 -9.90
CA VAL A 282 12.25 -17.46 -9.22
C VAL A 282 11.85 -18.80 -8.60
N LYS A 283 12.05 -19.91 -9.32
CA LYS A 283 11.79 -21.26 -8.81
C LYS A 283 12.67 -21.64 -7.63
N ASP A 284 13.88 -21.08 -7.59
CA ASP A 284 14.89 -21.32 -6.55
C ASP A 284 14.80 -20.33 -5.38
N LEU A 285 13.80 -19.43 -5.36
CA LEU A 285 13.53 -18.60 -4.19
C LEU A 285 13.41 -19.46 -2.92
N VAL A 286 13.96 -18.94 -1.83
CA VAL A 286 13.88 -19.54 -0.50
C VAL A 286 12.87 -18.78 0.35
N ASP A 287 12.24 -19.48 1.28
CA ASP A 287 11.33 -18.88 2.23
C ASP A 287 12.08 -17.81 3.05
N THR A 288 11.42 -16.68 3.26
CA THR A 288 11.97 -15.52 3.98
C THR A 288 11.92 -15.71 5.49
N GLY A 289 11.06 -16.61 5.98
CA GLY A 289 10.74 -16.76 7.39
C GLY A 289 9.73 -15.72 7.89
N ASP A 290 9.22 -14.86 7.01
CA ASP A 290 8.11 -13.94 7.24
C ASP A 290 6.82 -14.56 6.68
N ALA A 291 5.89 -14.91 7.57
CA ALA A 291 4.61 -15.50 7.22
C ALA A 291 3.73 -14.57 6.36
N ASP A 292 3.99 -13.26 6.39
CA ASP A 292 3.30 -12.26 5.59
C ASP A 292 3.93 -12.08 4.18
N ILE A 293 4.97 -12.87 3.84
CA ILE A 293 5.67 -12.86 2.54
C ILE A 293 5.70 -14.25 1.89
N ASP A 294 5.94 -15.29 2.68
CA ASP A 294 6.18 -16.66 2.18
C ASP A 294 5.05 -17.25 1.29
N PRO A 295 3.76 -16.89 1.44
CA PRO A 295 2.73 -17.30 0.48
C PRO A 295 3.03 -16.88 -0.97
N TRP A 296 3.59 -15.68 -1.19
CA TRP A 296 3.97 -15.21 -2.52
C TRP A 296 5.25 -15.89 -3.03
N VAL A 297 6.19 -16.22 -2.14
CA VAL A 297 7.35 -17.03 -2.50
C VAL A 297 6.90 -18.38 -3.05
N ALA A 298 6.02 -19.08 -2.33
CA ALA A 298 5.50 -20.37 -2.76
C ALA A 298 4.75 -20.28 -4.10
N ALA A 299 3.88 -19.27 -4.26
CA ALA A 299 3.15 -19.04 -5.51
C ALA A 299 4.09 -18.73 -6.68
N ALA A 300 5.11 -17.89 -6.48
CA ALA A 300 6.09 -17.54 -7.50
C ALA A 300 6.87 -18.78 -7.95
N ARG A 301 7.35 -19.61 -7.00
CA ARG A 301 8.06 -20.86 -7.30
C ARG A 301 7.21 -21.84 -8.10
N SER A 302 5.96 -22.02 -7.70
CA SER A 302 5.01 -22.90 -8.40
C SER A 302 4.76 -22.42 -9.83
N GLY A 303 4.49 -21.12 -10.02
CA GLY A 303 4.25 -20.53 -11.34
C GLY A 303 5.48 -20.61 -12.25
N ALA A 304 6.67 -20.32 -11.73
CA ALA A 304 7.92 -20.43 -12.46
C ALA A 304 8.23 -21.89 -12.85
N GLY A 305 7.90 -22.86 -11.99
CA GLY A 305 7.99 -24.29 -12.30
C GLY A 305 7.10 -24.71 -13.47
N ILE A 306 5.87 -24.20 -13.52
CA ILE A 306 4.93 -24.44 -14.64
C ILE A 306 5.46 -23.81 -15.93
N ALA A 307 5.93 -22.56 -15.86
CA ALA A 307 6.50 -21.84 -16.99
C ALA A 307 7.73 -22.57 -17.58
N LEU A 308 8.67 -23.03 -16.74
CA LEU A 308 9.83 -23.79 -17.19
C LEU A 308 9.42 -25.12 -17.85
N ALA A 309 8.47 -25.85 -17.28
CA ALA A 309 7.96 -27.08 -17.88
C ALA A 309 7.32 -26.83 -19.26
N ALA A 310 6.62 -25.70 -19.44
CA ALA A 310 6.06 -25.33 -20.73
C ALA A 310 7.18 -25.08 -21.77
N MET A 311 8.26 -24.42 -21.37
CA MET A 311 9.44 -24.26 -22.23
C MET A 311 10.09 -25.60 -22.57
N ASP A 312 10.20 -26.52 -21.61
CA ASP A 312 10.76 -27.85 -21.86
C ASP A 312 9.91 -28.67 -22.85
N VAL A 313 8.58 -28.54 -22.81
CA VAL A 313 7.69 -29.15 -23.80
C VAL A 313 7.96 -28.58 -25.20
N MET A 314 8.08 -27.26 -25.34
CA MET A 314 8.35 -26.61 -26.63
C MET A 314 9.68 -27.07 -27.23
N ASP A 315 10.74 -27.16 -26.42
CA ASP A 315 12.04 -27.68 -26.85
C ASP A 315 11.95 -29.15 -27.27
N ALA A 316 11.26 -29.99 -26.48
CA ALA A 316 11.10 -31.40 -26.80
C ALA A 316 10.31 -31.63 -28.11
N VAL A 317 9.31 -30.79 -28.38
CA VAL A 317 8.59 -30.79 -29.66
C VAL A 317 9.52 -30.40 -30.81
N ALA A 318 10.32 -29.34 -30.65
CA ALA A 318 11.27 -28.90 -31.67
C ALA A 318 12.35 -29.97 -31.96
N ASP A 319 12.79 -30.70 -30.94
CA ASP A 319 13.75 -31.80 -31.03
C ASP A 319 13.16 -33.11 -31.60
N GLY A 320 11.85 -33.17 -31.85
CA GLY A 320 11.18 -34.39 -32.33
C GLY A 320 11.21 -35.54 -31.32
N LYS A 321 11.11 -35.25 -30.01
CA LYS A 321 11.03 -36.28 -28.97
C LYS A 321 9.76 -37.12 -29.11
N ARG A 322 9.77 -38.32 -28.52
CA ARG A 322 8.64 -39.27 -28.58
C ARG A 322 7.48 -38.82 -27.70
N ASP A 323 6.27 -39.28 -28.03
CA ASP A 323 5.04 -38.96 -27.29
C ASP A 323 5.09 -39.28 -25.78
N SER A 324 5.77 -40.35 -25.38
CA SER A 324 5.95 -40.69 -23.96
C SER A 324 6.79 -39.65 -23.21
N ASP A 325 7.78 -39.06 -23.89
CA ASP A 325 8.64 -38.03 -23.32
C ASP A 325 7.86 -36.70 -23.23
N LEU A 326 7.07 -36.37 -24.25
CA LEU A 326 6.17 -35.21 -24.27
C LEU A 326 5.10 -35.29 -23.17
N THR A 327 4.48 -36.46 -22.98
CA THR A 327 3.47 -36.69 -21.94
C THR A 327 4.03 -36.42 -20.54
N ARG A 328 5.25 -36.87 -20.26
CA ARG A 328 5.89 -36.64 -18.96
C ARG A 328 6.20 -35.16 -18.74
N LEU A 329 6.67 -34.46 -19.79
CA LEU A 329 6.99 -33.03 -19.73
C LEU A 329 5.75 -32.15 -19.60
N SER A 330 4.59 -32.60 -20.07
CA SER A 330 3.33 -31.85 -19.97
C SER A 330 2.62 -32.00 -18.62
N LEU A 331 2.97 -32.99 -17.79
CA LEU A 331 2.31 -33.21 -16.48
C LEU A 331 2.28 -31.96 -15.57
N PRO A 332 3.37 -31.18 -15.43
CA PRO A 332 3.36 -29.98 -14.60
C PRO A 332 2.39 -28.89 -15.11
N LEU A 333 2.06 -28.87 -16.41
CA LEU A 333 1.15 -27.87 -16.98
C LEU A 333 -0.27 -27.96 -16.41
N ILE A 334 -0.66 -29.16 -15.94
CA ILE A 334 -1.95 -29.38 -15.26
C ILE A 334 -2.06 -28.55 -13.98
N GLY A 335 -0.92 -28.25 -13.34
CA GLY A 335 -0.85 -27.40 -12.15
C GLY A 335 -1.25 -25.95 -12.37
N LEU A 336 -1.38 -25.49 -13.64
CA LEU A 336 -1.78 -24.12 -13.96
C LEU A 336 -3.11 -23.74 -13.30
N ARG A 337 -4.09 -24.65 -13.30
CA ARG A 337 -5.41 -24.35 -12.71
C ARG A 337 -5.33 -24.09 -11.22
N ASP A 338 -4.54 -24.88 -10.50
CA ASP A 338 -4.44 -24.76 -9.06
C ASP A 338 -3.57 -23.55 -8.69
N TRP A 339 -2.53 -23.25 -9.47
CA TRP A 339 -1.75 -22.01 -9.33
C TRP A 339 -2.61 -20.75 -9.57
N LEU A 340 -3.45 -20.73 -10.61
CA LEU A 340 -4.40 -19.63 -10.87
C LEU A 340 -5.47 -19.47 -9.76
N ARG A 341 -5.64 -20.45 -8.87
CA ARG A 341 -6.53 -20.36 -7.71
C ARG A 341 -5.82 -19.89 -6.44
N SER A 342 -4.49 -19.78 -6.46
CA SER A 342 -3.71 -19.24 -5.35
C SER A 342 -4.18 -17.84 -4.99
N GLU A 343 -4.36 -17.57 -3.70
CA GLU A 343 -4.70 -16.21 -3.22
C GLU A 343 -3.53 -15.25 -3.45
N ALA A 344 -2.29 -15.71 -3.21
CA ALA A 344 -1.07 -14.98 -3.52
C ALA A 344 -0.84 -14.96 -5.03
N ARG A 345 -1.02 -13.77 -5.64
CA ARG A 345 -0.88 -13.51 -7.07
C ARG A 345 0.56 -13.14 -7.41
N THR A 346 1.10 -13.79 -8.44
CA THR A 346 2.48 -13.62 -8.91
C THR A 346 2.53 -13.74 -10.44
N LEU A 347 3.63 -13.34 -11.05
CA LEU A 347 3.95 -13.50 -12.47
C LEU A 347 2.86 -12.91 -13.39
N GLY A 348 2.26 -11.79 -12.98
CA GLY A 348 1.18 -11.13 -13.69
C GLY A 348 -0.18 -11.81 -13.62
N ALA A 349 -0.39 -12.77 -12.69
CA ALA A 349 -1.67 -13.45 -12.49
C ALA A 349 -2.79 -12.45 -12.17
N GLY A 350 -3.78 -12.41 -13.06
CA GLY A 350 -4.94 -11.55 -12.96
C GLY A 350 -6.16 -12.22 -12.30
N PRO A 351 -7.25 -11.45 -12.13
CA PRO A 351 -7.33 -10.01 -12.38
C PRO A 351 -6.54 -9.18 -11.33
N ARG A 352 -5.91 -8.09 -11.75
CA ARG A 352 -5.36 -7.08 -10.83
C ARG A 352 -6.52 -6.19 -10.37
N THR A 353 -6.77 -6.15 -9.07
CA THR A 353 -7.84 -5.34 -8.46
C THR A 353 -7.22 -4.18 -7.67
N ARG A 354 -7.67 -2.96 -7.97
CA ARG A 354 -7.21 -1.74 -7.31
C ARG A 354 -8.41 -0.95 -6.78
N PRO A 355 -8.39 -0.47 -5.52
CA PRO A 355 -9.43 0.39 -4.97
C PRO A 355 -9.37 1.82 -5.54
N VAL A 356 -9.48 1.97 -6.86
CA VAL A 356 -9.59 3.28 -7.53
C VAL A 356 -11.01 3.83 -7.41
N PHE A 357 -11.50 3.94 -6.17
CA PHE A 357 -12.74 4.63 -5.84
C PHE A 357 -12.44 6.09 -5.58
N THR A 358 -13.25 7.00 -6.11
CA THR A 358 -13.21 8.44 -5.80
C THR A 358 -14.43 8.80 -4.94
N GLN A 359 -14.37 9.92 -4.22
CA GLN A 359 -15.58 10.55 -3.70
C GLN A 359 -16.01 11.67 -4.65
N ASP A 360 -17.29 11.71 -5.01
CA ASP A 360 -17.86 12.76 -5.86
C ASP A 360 -18.18 14.04 -5.07
N GLY A 361 -18.75 15.05 -5.73
CA GLY A 361 -19.13 16.32 -5.08
C GLY A 361 -20.20 16.19 -3.98
N THR A 362 -20.79 15.01 -3.82
CA THR A 362 -21.74 14.67 -2.74
C THR A 362 -21.10 13.80 -1.65
N GLY A 363 -19.84 13.39 -1.82
CA GLY A 363 -19.13 12.50 -0.90
C GLY A 363 -19.33 11.02 -1.13
N ARG A 364 -20.11 10.63 -2.14
CA ARG A 364 -20.40 9.23 -2.41
C ARG A 364 -19.23 8.58 -3.14
N PHE A 365 -18.92 7.34 -2.77
CA PHE A 365 -17.94 6.56 -3.51
C PHE A 365 -18.46 6.23 -4.91
N ALA A 366 -17.64 6.55 -5.91
CA ALA A 366 -17.86 6.17 -7.30
C ALA A 366 -16.72 5.27 -7.78
N VAL A 367 -17.07 4.15 -8.40
CA VAL A 367 -16.12 3.21 -9.02
C VAL A 367 -15.62 3.80 -10.33
N THR A 368 -14.30 3.80 -10.54
CA THR A 368 -13.71 4.19 -11.82
C THR A 368 -13.44 2.96 -12.70
N SER A 369 -13.34 3.14 -14.02
CA SER A 369 -13.17 2.06 -14.99
C SER A 369 -11.84 1.29 -14.87
N GLY A 370 -10.92 1.72 -14.01
CA GLY A 370 -9.62 1.06 -13.76
C GLY A 370 -9.59 0.11 -12.56
N ALA A 371 -10.71 -0.09 -11.85
CA ALA A 371 -10.76 -0.89 -10.62
C ALA A 371 -10.38 -2.35 -10.80
N VAL A 372 -10.63 -2.90 -11.99
CA VAL A 372 -10.28 -4.27 -12.36
C VAL A 372 -9.54 -4.24 -13.68
N THR A 373 -8.31 -4.75 -13.70
CA THR A 373 -7.50 -4.90 -14.91
C THR A 373 -7.28 -6.39 -15.17
N LEU A 374 -7.78 -6.88 -16.30
CA LEU A 374 -7.52 -8.25 -16.75
C LEU A 374 -6.08 -8.33 -17.29
N THR A 375 -5.36 -9.35 -16.86
CA THR A 375 -3.98 -9.63 -17.30
C THR A 375 -3.86 -11.10 -17.67
N THR A 376 -2.92 -11.41 -18.55
CA THR A 376 -2.51 -12.78 -18.85
C THR A 376 -1.12 -12.98 -18.25
N SER A 377 -0.99 -13.98 -17.38
CA SER A 377 0.26 -14.24 -16.68
C SER A 377 1.33 -14.90 -17.55
N ILE A 378 2.59 -14.83 -17.12
CA ILE A 378 3.70 -15.53 -17.78
C ILE A 378 3.44 -17.04 -17.90
N PRO A 379 2.99 -17.76 -16.84
CA PRO A 379 2.66 -19.19 -16.97
C PRO A 379 1.53 -19.46 -17.96
N GLU A 380 0.48 -18.63 -18.02
CA GLU A 380 -0.61 -18.79 -18.99
C GLU A 380 -0.11 -18.65 -20.43
N VAL A 381 0.70 -17.62 -20.71
CA VAL A 381 1.28 -17.39 -22.04
C VAL A 381 2.12 -18.60 -22.47
N LEU A 382 3.04 -19.06 -21.61
CA LEU A 382 3.95 -20.16 -21.95
C LEU A 382 3.22 -21.50 -22.07
N VAL A 383 2.23 -21.78 -21.22
CA VAL A 383 1.40 -22.99 -21.33
C VAL A 383 0.61 -22.97 -22.63
N SER A 384 0.02 -21.83 -23.00
CA SER A 384 -0.71 -21.69 -24.27
C SER A 384 0.19 -22.02 -25.47
N ASP A 385 1.41 -21.49 -25.49
CA ASP A 385 2.38 -21.77 -26.56
C ASP A 385 2.79 -23.25 -26.61
N ALA A 386 3.02 -23.87 -25.45
CA ALA A 386 3.37 -25.29 -25.36
C ALA A 386 2.24 -26.20 -25.89
N LEU A 387 0.98 -25.89 -25.56
CA LEU A 387 -0.17 -26.63 -26.07
C LEU A 387 -0.33 -26.46 -27.59
N ALA A 388 -0.09 -25.26 -28.12
CA ALA A 388 -0.10 -25.01 -29.56
C ALA A 388 1.00 -25.82 -30.29
N ALA A 389 2.19 -25.92 -29.69
CA ALA A 389 3.28 -26.73 -30.22
C ALA A 389 2.93 -28.23 -30.28
N LEU A 390 2.31 -28.77 -29.22
CA LEU A 390 1.85 -30.16 -29.18
C LEU A 390 0.80 -30.45 -30.25
N ALA A 391 -0.22 -29.58 -30.39
CA ALA A 391 -1.26 -29.75 -31.40
C ALA A 391 -0.70 -29.74 -32.84
N ALA A 392 0.34 -28.96 -33.09
CA ALA A 392 1.00 -28.92 -34.39
C ALA A 392 1.69 -30.25 -34.74
N VAL A 393 2.21 -31.00 -33.76
CA VAL A 393 2.80 -32.33 -33.98
C VAL A 393 1.71 -33.35 -34.34
N GLU A 394 0.61 -33.37 -33.60
CA GLU A 394 -0.53 -34.27 -33.85
C GLU A 394 -1.08 -34.06 -35.27
N SER A 395 -1.18 -32.82 -35.73
CA SER A 395 -1.65 -32.48 -37.09
C SER A 395 -0.73 -32.93 -38.23
N LYS A 396 0.55 -33.19 -37.95
CA LYS A 396 1.54 -33.68 -38.95
C LYS A 396 1.65 -35.21 -38.96
N GLY A 397 1.21 -35.87 -37.90
CA GLY A 397 1.22 -37.34 -37.75
C GLY A 397 -0.06 -38.03 -38.25
N ALA A 398 -1.16 -37.29 -38.38
CA ALA A 398 -2.40 -37.70 -39.06
C ALA A 398 -2.33 -37.39 -40.56
#